data_AF-A0A958J9J5-F1
#
_entry.id   AF-A0A958J9J5-F1
#
_cell.length_a   1.000
_cell.length_b   1.000
_cell.length_c   1.000
_cell.angle_alpha   90.00
_cell.angle_beta   90.00
_cell.angle_gamma   90.00
#
_symmetry.space_group_name_H-M   'P 1'
#
loop_
_entity.id
_entity.type
_entity.pdbx_description
1 polymer ?
#
loop_
_entity_poly.entity_id
_entity_poly.type
_entity_poly.pdbx_seq_one_letter_code
_entity_poly.pdbx_strand_id
1 'polypeptide(L)'
;MMQYNDSGLNDGQPYNYEVYTKVTATDSTSGIIEVAWTAGGSPIPAGPANLAAVGDTAQAVLTWDDPTTQSDGTPLDDLAQIYIYRDGARIDSVDPGVQTYSDVPPPGFIYHYTVTAVDNETPPNESESS
;
A
#
# COMPACT_ATOMS: atom_id res chain seq x y z
N MET A 1 -1.99 -32.22 -3.77
CA MET A 1 -1.76 -30.89 -4.35
C MET A 1 -0.26 -30.79 -4.61
N MET A 2 0.16 -30.43 -5.84
CA MET A 2 1.56 -30.11 -6.11
C MET A 2 1.71 -28.59 -5.95
N GLN A 3 2.80 -28.17 -5.32
CA GLN A 3 3.15 -26.76 -5.15
C GLN A 3 4.61 -26.58 -5.57
N TYR A 4 4.89 -25.49 -6.27
CA TYR A 4 6.24 -25.02 -6.57
C TYR A 4 6.41 -23.66 -5.90
N ASN A 5 7.57 -23.43 -5.28
CA ASN A 5 7.93 -22.14 -4.70
C ASN A 5 9.00 -21.52 -5.58
N ASP A 6 8.63 -20.49 -6.33
CA ASP A 6 9.57 -19.68 -7.10
C ASP A 6 10.23 -18.66 -6.17
N SER A 7 11.55 -18.47 -6.28
CA SER A 7 12.30 -17.60 -5.37
C SER A 7 13.37 -16.80 -6.11
N GLY A 8 13.77 -15.65 -5.53
CA GLY A 8 14.67 -14.71 -6.21
C GLY A 8 13.98 -13.81 -7.22
N LEU A 9 12.68 -13.57 -7.05
CA LEU A 9 11.92 -12.60 -7.83
C LEU A 9 12.27 -11.18 -7.40
N ASN A 10 12.22 -10.25 -8.34
CA ASN A 10 12.38 -8.83 -8.06
C ASN A 10 11.02 -8.23 -7.71
N ASP A 11 10.97 -7.49 -6.62
CA ASP A 11 9.77 -6.82 -6.17
C ASP A 11 9.22 -5.84 -7.24
N GLY A 12 7.90 -5.71 -7.31
CA GLY A 12 7.21 -4.90 -8.32
C GLY A 12 7.29 -5.43 -9.76
N GLN A 13 8.05 -6.52 -10.02
CA GLN A 13 8.18 -7.08 -11.36
C GLN A 13 7.04 -8.08 -11.68
N PRO A 14 6.37 -7.96 -12.85
CA PRO A 14 5.39 -8.94 -13.29
C PRO A 14 6.07 -10.20 -13.86
N TYR A 15 5.51 -11.35 -13.50
CA TYR A 15 5.93 -12.67 -13.96
C TYR A 15 4.73 -13.45 -14.50
N ASN A 16 4.91 -14.11 -15.65
CA ASN A 16 3.92 -15.00 -16.25
C ASN A 16 4.34 -16.45 -16.04
N TYR A 17 3.43 -17.27 -15.53
CA TYR A 17 3.63 -18.68 -15.24
C TYR A 17 2.74 -19.54 -16.11
N GLU A 18 3.35 -20.47 -16.86
CA GLU A 18 2.65 -21.48 -17.64
C GLU A 18 2.76 -22.84 -16.97
N VAL A 19 1.61 -23.48 -16.70
CA VAL A 19 1.55 -24.81 -16.07
C VAL A 19 0.79 -25.77 -16.96
N TYR A 20 1.41 -26.91 -17.26
CA TYR A 20 0.80 -28.04 -17.94
C TYR A 20 1.34 -29.36 -17.39
N THR A 21 0.62 -30.45 -17.65
CA THR A 21 1.06 -31.80 -17.31
C THR A 21 1.54 -32.51 -18.56
N LYS A 22 2.56 -33.35 -18.41
CA LYS A 22 3.13 -34.16 -19.49
C LYS A 22 3.18 -35.63 -19.10
N VAL A 23 2.63 -36.51 -19.93
CA VAL A 23 2.75 -37.96 -19.79
C VAL A 23 3.99 -38.40 -20.58
N THR A 24 5.03 -38.84 -19.88
CA THR A 24 6.31 -39.21 -20.51
C THR A 24 6.21 -40.45 -21.40
N ALA A 25 5.33 -41.40 -21.08
CA ALA A 25 5.17 -42.65 -21.83
C ALA A 25 4.58 -42.47 -23.24
N THR A 26 3.75 -41.44 -23.45
CA THR A 26 3.05 -41.16 -24.71
C THR A 26 3.39 -39.79 -25.29
N ASP A 27 4.33 -39.08 -24.65
CA ASP A 27 4.70 -37.69 -24.96
C ASP A 27 3.51 -36.72 -25.06
N SER A 28 2.41 -37.00 -24.34
CA SER A 28 1.17 -36.24 -24.42
C SER A 28 1.15 -35.11 -23.38
N THR A 29 0.55 -33.97 -23.71
CA THR A 29 0.41 -32.83 -22.79
C THR A 29 -1.05 -32.47 -22.54
N SER A 30 -1.36 -31.90 -21.37
CA SER A 30 -2.62 -31.18 -21.17
C SER A 30 -2.63 -29.85 -21.92
N GLY A 31 -3.75 -29.11 -21.83
CA GLY A 31 -3.74 -27.68 -22.10
C GLY A 31 -2.83 -26.92 -21.12
N ILE A 32 -2.37 -25.76 -21.55
CA ILE A 32 -1.60 -24.80 -20.73
C ILE A 32 -2.57 -23.93 -19.96
N ILE A 33 -2.29 -23.72 -18.68
CA ILE A 33 -2.90 -22.65 -17.87
C ILE A 33 -1.84 -21.58 -17.66
N GLU A 34 -2.22 -20.32 -17.89
CA GLU A 34 -1.37 -19.16 -17.70
C GLU A 34 -1.90 -18.34 -16.52
N VAL A 35 -1.00 -17.85 -15.67
CA VAL A 35 -1.29 -16.90 -14.60
C VAL A 35 -0.19 -15.85 -14.53
N ALA A 36 -0.57 -14.59 -14.31
CA ALA A 36 0.36 -13.49 -14.10
C ALA A 36 0.36 -13.07 -12.62
N TRP A 37 1.53 -12.69 -12.11
CA TRP A 37 1.70 -12.20 -10.74
C TRP A 37 2.78 -11.11 -10.69
N THR A 38 2.54 -10.04 -9.95
CA THR A 38 3.58 -9.06 -9.61
C THR A 38 4.21 -9.47 -8.29
N ALA A 39 5.52 -9.73 -8.26
CA ALA A 39 6.20 -10.03 -7.00
C ALA A 39 6.00 -8.87 -6.01
N GLY A 40 5.73 -9.18 -4.74
CA GLY A 40 5.29 -8.21 -3.72
C GLY A 40 3.78 -7.92 -3.72
N GLY A 41 3.13 -8.02 -4.88
CA GLY A 41 1.72 -7.67 -5.08
C GLY A 41 1.57 -6.32 -5.77
N SER A 42 0.52 -5.57 -5.44
CA SER A 42 0.35 -4.21 -5.94
C SER A 42 1.53 -3.33 -5.49
N PRO A 43 2.07 -2.45 -6.36
CA PRO A 43 3.09 -1.49 -5.96
C PRO A 43 2.51 -0.34 -5.13
N ILE A 44 1.17 -0.24 -5.01
CA ILE A 44 0.52 0.88 -4.31
C ILE A 44 0.16 0.43 -2.90
N PRO A 45 0.58 1.14 -1.83
CA PRO A 45 0.13 0.89 -0.47
C PRO A 45 -1.39 1.02 -0.31
N ALA A 46 -1.99 0.29 0.62
CA ALA A 46 -3.34 0.64 1.08
C ALA A 46 -3.33 1.99 1.81
N GLY A 47 -4.46 2.69 1.82
CA GLY A 47 -4.61 3.92 2.58
C GLY A 47 -4.55 3.68 4.09
N PRO A 48 -4.09 4.66 4.89
CA PRO A 48 -4.23 4.60 6.34
C PRO A 48 -5.70 4.45 6.75
N ALA A 49 -5.96 3.76 7.85
CA ALA A 49 -7.32 3.50 8.32
C ALA A 49 -7.67 4.33 9.56
N ASN A 50 -8.94 4.34 9.94
CA ASN A 50 -9.44 4.91 11.19
C ASN A 50 -8.97 6.35 11.48
N LEU A 51 -8.83 7.17 10.43
CA LEU A 51 -8.51 8.58 10.60
C LEU A 51 -9.56 9.26 11.47
N ALA A 52 -9.09 9.89 12.54
CA ALA A 52 -9.87 10.72 13.42
C ALA A 52 -9.12 12.02 13.70
N ALA A 53 -9.88 13.11 13.84
CA ALA A 53 -9.35 14.41 14.23
C ALA A 53 -10.14 14.92 15.44
N VAL A 54 -9.43 15.30 16.50
CA VAL A 54 -9.98 15.97 17.67
C VAL A 54 -9.31 17.32 17.77
N GLY A 55 -10.09 18.40 17.76
CA GLY A 55 -9.56 19.74 17.83
C GLY A 55 -10.35 20.65 18.75
N ASP A 56 -9.70 21.75 19.13
CA ASP A 56 -10.30 22.89 19.79
C ASP A 56 -10.20 24.14 18.89
N THR A 57 -10.32 25.34 19.46
CA THR A 57 -10.25 26.60 18.71
C THR A 57 -8.87 26.93 18.14
N ALA A 58 -7.81 26.24 18.57
CA ALA A 58 -6.42 26.56 18.24
C ALA A 58 -5.61 25.37 17.71
N GLN A 59 -5.98 24.13 18.03
CA GLN A 59 -5.22 22.94 17.67
C GLN A 59 -6.12 21.82 17.16
N ALA A 60 -5.60 21.01 16.24
CA ALA A 60 -6.14 19.71 15.87
C ALA A 60 -5.10 18.62 16.13
N VAL A 61 -5.55 17.50 16.69
CA VAL A 61 -4.76 16.28 16.86
C VAL A 61 -5.40 15.20 15.99
N LEU A 62 -4.62 14.67 15.07
CA LEU A 62 -4.99 13.61 14.15
C LEU A 62 -4.42 12.29 14.68
N THR A 63 -5.18 11.22 14.50
CA THR A 63 -4.77 9.83 14.74
C THR A 63 -5.28 8.96 13.61
N TRP A 64 -4.52 7.95 13.23
CA TRP A 64 -4.86 6.97 12.20
C TRP A 64 -4.18 5.64 12.50
N ASP A 65 -4.50 4.61 11.74
CA ASP A 65 -3.76 3.36 11.70
C ASP A 65 -2.95 3.28 10.40
N ASP A 66 -1.66 2.98 10.50
CA ASP A 66 -0.81 2.77 9.33
C ASP A 66 -1.28 1.52 8.57
N PRO A 67 -1.19 1.51 7.23
CA PRO A 67 -1.53 0.32 6.46
C PRO A 67 -0.53 -0.81 6.76
N THR A 68 -1.02 -2.04 6.65
CA THR A 68 -0.19 -3.26 6.74
C THR A 68 -0.21 -4.07 5.44
N THR A 69 -0.89 -3.55 4.43
CA THR A 69 -1.10 -4.19 3.14
C THR A 69 -0.96 -3.21 1.98
N GLN A 70 -0.69 -3.73 0.80
CA GLN A 70 -0.87 -3.06 -0.46
C GLN A 70 -2.36 -2.90 -0.79
N SER A 71 -2.67 -2.14 -1.84
CA SER A 71 -4.03 -1.84 -2.27
C SER A 71 -4.84 -3.07 -2.70
N ASP A 72 -4.17 -4.17 -3.06
CA ASP A 72 -4.79 -5.46 -3.42
C ASP A 72 -4.85 -6.45 -2.23
N GLY A 73 -4.39 -6.04 -1.05
CA GLY A 73 -4.39 -6.84 0.17
C GLY A 73 -3.18 -7.74 0.37
N THR A 74 -2.15 -7.69 -0.50
CA THR A 74 -0.87 -8.34 -0.17
C THR A 74 -0.18 -7.61 0.97
N PRO A 75 0.74 -8.25 1.71
CA PRO A 75 1.49 -7.57 2.78
C PRO A 75 2.28 -6.36 2.25
N LEU A 76 2.28 -5.27 3.01
CA LEU A 76 3.13 -4.09 2.79
C LEU A 76 4.41 -4.26 3.61
N ASP A 77 5.58 -4.14 2.98
CA ASP A 77 6.88 -4.29 3.62
C ASP A 77 7.84 -3.12 3.38
N ASP A 78 7.41 -2.09 2.66
CA ASP A 78 8.24 -1.00 2.16
C ASP A 78 7.67 0.41 2.45
N LEU A 79 6.70 0.53 3.37
CA LEU A 79 6.14 1.81 3.82
C LEU A 79 7.25 2.80 4.21
N ALA A 80 7.27 3.97 3.58
CA ALA A 80 8.29 5.00 3.79
C ALA A 80 7.80 6.17 4.62
N GLN A 81 6.60 6.71 4.36
CA GLN A 81 6.07 7.89 5.04
C GLN A 81 4.54 7.88 5.07
N ILE A 82 3.98 8.62 6.03
CA ILE A 82 2.58 9.06 6.01
C ILE A 82 2.54 10.54 5.66
N TYR A 83 1.79 10.91 4.62
CA TYR A 83 1.57 12.32 4.27
C TYR A 83 0.29 12.83 4.91
N ILE A 84 0.37 14.05 5.45
CA ILE A 84 -0.74 14.73 6.11
C ILE A 84 -1.20 15.87 5.24
N TYR A 85 -2.49 15.90 4.94
CA TYR A 85 -3.13 16.92 4.12
C TYR A 85 -4.15 17.69 4.93
N ARG A 86 -4.25 18.98 4.63
CA ARG A 86 -5.31 19.88 5.11
C ARG A 86 -5.91 20.61 3.92
N ASP A 87 -7.23 20.48 3.75
CA ASP A 87 -7.98 21.01 2.61
C ASP A 87 -7.37 20.64 1.24
N GLY A 88 -6.86 19.41 1.14
CA GLY A 88 -6.23 18.86 -0.06
C GLY A 88 -4.78 19.31 -0.31
N ALA A 89 -4.21 20.17 0.54
CA ALA A 89 -2.79 20.54 0.46
C ALA A 89 -1.95 19.74 1.46
N ARG A 90 -0.85 19.14 1.01
CA ARG A 90 0.10 18.47 1.90
C ARG A 90 0.72 19.50 2.84
N ILE A 91 0.52 19.34 4.13
CA ILE A 91 1.07 20.22 5.16
C ILE A 91 2.31 19.61 5.83
N ASP A 92 2.40 18.29 5.89
CA ASP A 92 3.50 17.60 6.58
C ASP A 92 3.61 16.12 6.17
N SER A 93 4.62 15.45 6.72
CA SER A 93 4.80 14.01 6.66
C SER A 93 5.42 13.48 7.95
N VAL A 94 5.10 12.23 8.33
CA VAL A 94 5.74 11.54 9.45
C VAL A 94 6.28 10.17 9.04
N ASP A 95 7.21 9.66 9.83
CA ASP A 95 7.81 8.33 9.63
C ASP A 95 6.80 7.20 9.95
N PRO A 96 7.00 5.98 9.41
CA PRO A 96 6.16 4.83 9.70
C PRO A 96 6.13 4.51 11.20
N GLY A 97 4.97 4.10 11.70
CA GLY A 97 4.69 3.86 13.11
C GLY A 97 4.32 5.13 13.90
N VAL A 98 4.55 6.33 13.35
CA VAL A 98 4.07 7.58 13.93
C VAL A 98 2.63 7.78 13.49
N GLN A 99 1.70 7.35 14.34
CA GLN A 99 0.26 7.32 14.05
C GLN A 99 -0.51 8.51 14.66
N THR A 100 0.17 9.65 14.79
CA THR A 100 -0.42 10.88 15.30
C THR A 100 0.29 12.11 14.75
N TYR A 101 -0.49 13.18 14.55
CA TYR A 101 0.00 14.48 14.13
C TYR A 101 -0.73 15.60 14.84
N SER A 102 -0.03 16.69 15.15
CA SER A 102 -0.67 17.88 15.71
C SER A 102 -0.49 19.07 14.79
N ASP A 103 -1.61 19.67 14.40
CA ASP A 103 -1.68 20.88 13.60
C ASP A 103 -2.19 22.06 14.42
N VAL A 104 -1.71 23.26 14.10
CA VAL A 104 -2.15 24.53 14.69
C VAL A 104 -2.70 25.41 13.55
N PRO A 105 -3.91 25.11 13.05
CA PRO A 105 -4.47 25.85 11.94
C PRO A 105 -4.98 27.25 12.38
N PRO A 106 -5.17 28.18 11.43
CA PRO A 106 -5.85 29.43 11.73
C PRO A 106 -7.23 29.23 12.38
N PRO A 107 -7.60 30.01 13.41
CA PRO A 107 -8.88 29.83 14.09
C PRO A 107 -10.07 30.25 13.22
N GLY A 108 -11.25 29.69 13.50
CA GLY A 108 -12.52 30.14 12.94
C GLY A 108 -12.94 29.46 11.63
N PHE A 109 -12.29 28.38 11.24
CA PHE A 109 -12.63 27.59 10.04
C PHE A 109 -12.83 26.11 10.38
N ILE A 110 -13.56 25.42 9.51
CA ILE A 110 -13.63 23.96 9.50
C ILE A 110 -12.61 23.49 8.47
N TYR A 111 -11.70 22.62 8.91
CA TYR A 111 -10.66 22.03 8.07
C TYR A 111 -10.98 20.57 7.79
N HIS A 112 -10.69 20.13 6.56
CA HIS A 112 -10.76 18.72 6.19
C HIS A 112 -9.35 18.15 6.19
N TYR A 113 -9.14 17.09 6.98
CA TYR A 113 -7.87 16.38 7.03
C TYR A 113 -7.99 15.05 6.32
N THR A 114 -6.94 14.70 5.58
CA THR A 114 -6.75 13.36 5.03
C THR A 114 -5.31 12.94 5.26
N VAL A 115 -5.08 11.63 5.29
CA VAL A 115 -3.73 11.06 5.32
C VAL A 115 -3.59 10.00 4.22
N THR A 116 -2.39 9.90 3.65
CA THR A 116 -2.02 8.88 2.65
C THR A 116 -0.73 8.19 3.08
N ALA A 117 -0.52 6.97 2.59
CA ALA A 117 0.70 6.21 2.78
C ALA A 117 1.54 6.26 1.51
N VAL A 118 2.86 6.31 1.69
CA VAL A 118 3.84 6.37 0.59
C VAL A 118 4.90 5.29 0.80
N ASP A 119 5.20 4.52 -0.25
CA ASP A 119 6.24 3.49 -0.24
C ASP A 119 7.66 4.06 -0.45
N ASN A 120 8.66 3.18 -0.49
CA ASN A 120 10.05 3.53 -0.79
C ASN A 120 10.49 3.20 -2.22
N GLU A 121 9.56 2.88 -3.12
CA GLU A 121 9.87 2.54 -4.51
C GLU A 121 10.43 3.75 -5.28
N THR A 122 10.95 3.51 -6.48
CA THR A 122 11.42 4.56 -7.39
C THR A 122 10.81 4.39 -8.78
N PRO A 123 9.82 5.22 -9.16
CA PRO A 123 9.22 6.31 -8.38
C PRO A 123 8.38 5.80 -7.20
N PRO A 124 8.18 6.61 -6.14
CA PRO A 124 7.34 6.21 -5.03
C PRO A 124 5.86 6.21 -5.44
N ASN A 125 5.06 5.29 -4.88
CA ASN A 125 3.61 5.29 -5.02
C ASN A 125 2.95 5.82 -3.76
N GLU A 126 1.86 6.56 -3.96
CA GLU A 126 1.04 7.13 -2.91
C GLU A 126 -0.35 6.48 -2.94
N SER A 127 -0.85 6.12 -1.76
CA SER A 127 -2.16 5.48 -1.59
C SER A 127 -3.31 6.45 -1.87
N GLU A 128 -4.52 5.90 -1.98
CA GLU A 128 -5.73 6.68 -1.78
C GLU A 128 -5.76 7.29 -0.37
N SER A 129 -6.45 8.42 -0.22
CA SER A 129 -6.65 9.08 1.08
C SER A 129 -7.66 8.34 1.95
N SER A 130 -7.48 8.43 3.27
CA SER A 130 -8.46 7.99 4.29
C SER A 130 -9.78 8.76 4.30
#